data_AF-A0A9X0HLX2-F1
#
_entry.id   AF-A0A9X0HLX2-F1
#
_cell.length_a   1.000
_cell.length_b   1.000
_cell.length_c   1.000
_cell.angle_alpha   90.00
_cell.angle_beta   90.00
_cell.angle_gamma   90.00
#
_symmetry.space_group_name_H-M   'P 1'
#
loop_
_entity.id
_entity.type
_entity.pdbx_description
1 polymer ?
#
loop_
_entity_poly.entity_id
_entity_poly.type
_entity_poly.pdbx_seq_one_letter_code
_entity_poly.pdbx_strand_id
1 'polypeptide(L)'
;MTNCDFEEDKAVQYLPINPDELIYRRGDVLAFEVDSVTTGAAIVSGYVKETEDSTHIWYELVFTDYAAKQAPSIAEVKRHRLFGRKVASSLDPAGYVTCVDIESVRNDCLTDNAAKFRLVGQVALDTTRWQLGAQGASSEYGRFVQAFISGRKDRQLPPDHYDQFLSKGDKFRADEYFPVADFLVK
;
A
#
# COMPACT_ATOMS: atom_id res chain seq x y z
N MET A 1 -38.01 23.55 6.87
CA MET A 1 -36.88 23.30 5.96
C MET A 1 -35.68 23.08 6.87
N THR A 2 -35.24 21.85 6.99
CA THR A 2 -34.12 21.46 7.86
C THR A 2 -32.86 21.76 7.08
N ASN A 3 -32.04 22.70 7.58
CA ASN A 3 -30.70 22.92 7.03
C ASN A 3 -29.89 21.66 7.33
N CYS A 4 -29.59 20.90 6.29
CA CYS A 4 -28.51 19.93 6.31
C CYS A 4 -27.21 20.73 6.24
N ASP A 5 -26.64 21.03 7.38
CA ASP A 5 -25.24 21.43 7.47
C ASP A 5 -24.41 20.21 7.04
N PHE A 6 -24.00 20.22 5.77
CA PHE A 6 -22.89 19.39 5.33
C PHE A 6 -21.67 19.92 6.06
N GLU A 7 -21.20 19.20 7.08
CA GLU A 7 -19.86 19.40 7.59
C GLU A 7 -18.91 19.23 6.40
N GLU A 8 -18.30 20.34 5.97
CA GLU A 8 -17.20 20.31 5.01
C GLU A 8 -16.17 19.32 5.55
N ASP A 9 -15.92 18.25 4.79
CA ASP A 9 -14.79 17.37 5.01
C ASP A 9 -13.56 18.25 5.18
N LYS A 10 -13.09 18.39 6.43
CA LYS A 10 -11.86 19.13 6.72
C LYS A 10 -10.78 18.46 5.89
N ALA A 11 -10.31 19.16 4.86
CA ALA A 11 -9.18 18.74 4.05
C ALA A 11 -8.10 18.24 5.01
N VAL A 12 -7.65 17.00 4.82
CA VAL A 12 -6.57 16.39 5.61
C VAL A 12 -5.39 17.35 5.51
N GLN A 13 -5.17 18.14 6.57
CA GLN A 13 -4.03 19.03 6.64
C GLN A 13 -2.81 18.15 6.86
N TYR A 14 -2.03 17.94 5.81
CA TYR A 14 -0.69 17.40 5.94
C TYR A 14 0.12 18.39 6.77
N LEU A 15 0.42 18.02 8.00
CA LEU A 15 1.28 18.81 8.86
C LEU A 15 2.69 18.83 8.29
N PRO A 16 3.44 19.94 8.44
CA PRO A 16 4.81 20.02 7.99
C PRO A 16 5.67 18.98 8.74
N ILE A 17 6.37 18.13 7.99
CA ILE A 17 7.31 17.13 8.51
C ILE A 17 8.72 17.57 8.14
N ASN A 18 9.62 17.61 9.13
CA ASN A 18 11.03 17.82 8.86
C ASN A 18 11.59 16.58 8.14
N PRO A 19 12.19 16.72 6.93
CA PRO A 19 12.77 15.59 6.21
C PRO A 19 13.81 14.79 6.99
N ASP A 20 14.48 15.40 7.97
CA ASP A 20 15.47 14.74 8.82
C ASP A 20 14.84 13.80 9.86
N GLU A 21 13.53 13.92 10.13
CA GLU A 21 12.77 13.00 11.00
C GLU A 21 12.37 11.71 10.27
N LEU A 22 12.51 11.67 8.95
CA LEU A 22 12.10 10.53 8.12
C LEU A 22 13.17 9.44 8.12
N ILE A 23 12.78 8.25 8.57
CA ILE A 23 13.55 7.00 8.46
C ILE A 23 13.63 6.58 7.00
N TYR A 24 12.51 6.67 6.29
CA TYR A 24 12.39 6.29 4.89
C TYR A 24 11.73 7.37 4.08
N ARG A 25 12.10 7.46 2.81
CA ARG A 25 11.55 8.41 1.85
C ARG A 25 10.51 7.74 1.00
N ARG A 26 9.62 8.55 0.44
CA ARG A 26 8.70 8.09 -0.58
C ARG A 26 9.47 7.44 -1.73
N GLY A 27 9.01 6.27 -2.17
CA GLY A 27 9.65 5.44 -3.17
C GLY A 27 10.64 4.42 -2.60
N ASP A 28 11.01 4.51 -1.32
CA ASP A 28 11.86 3.50 -0.70
C ASP A 28 11.17 2.15 -0.71
N VAL A 29 11.92 1.12 -1.05
CA VAL A 29 11.44 -0.26 -1.10
C VAL A 29 12.00 -1.00 0.10
N LEU A 30 11.10 -1.50 0.93
CA LEU A 30 11.41 -2.19 2.17
C LEU A 30 11.14 -3.68 1.98
N ALA A 31 12.18 -4.49 2.14
CA ALA A 31 12.04 -5.91 2.40
C ALA A 31 11.79 -6.13 3.89
N PHE A 32 10.92 -7.07 4.26
CA PHE A 32 10.63 -7.38 5.65
C PHE A 32 10.44 -8.87 5.88
N GLU A 33 10.84 -9.36 7.06
CA GLU A 33 10.67 -10.76 7.46
C GLU A 33 9.18 -11.10 7.72
N VAL A 34 8.59 -11.98 6.93
CA VAL A 34 7.22 -12.49 7.17
C VAL A 34 7.27 -13.61 8.20
N ASP A 35 8.25 -14.50 8.05
CA ASP A 35 8.57 -15.57 8.98
C ASP A 35 10.05 -15.95 8.83
N SER A 36 10.52 -16.98 9.55
CA SER A 36 11.93 -17.38 9.57
C SER A 36 12.51 -17.80 8.21
N VAL A 37 11.68 -18.02 7.19
CA VAL A 37 12.07 -18.46 5.85
C VAL A 37 11.43 -17.66 4.73
N THR A 38 10.69 -16.59 5.03
CA THR A 38 9.93 -15.82 4.04
C THR A 38 10.13 -14.33 4.25
N THR A 39 10.40 -13.62 3.16
CA THR A 39 10.53 -12.16 3.07
C THR A 39 9.41 -11.61 2.20
N GLY A 40 8.77 -10.54 2.66
CA GLY A 40 7.82 -9.72 1.91
C GLY A 40 8.47 -8.43 1.42
N ALA A 41 7.77 -7.69 0.55
CA ALA A 41 8.25 -6.39 0.10
C ALA A 41 7.12 -5.36 0.01
N ALA A 42 7.42 -4.14 0.45
CA ALA A 42 6.52 -3.00 0.39
C ALA A 42 7.26 -1.76 -0.13
N ILE A 43 6.50 -0.79 -0.65
CA ILE A 43 7.01 0.48 -1.15
C ILE A 43 6.40 1.61 -0.31
N VAL A 44 7.24 2.52 0.18
CA VAL A 44 6.79 3.74 0.87
C VAL A 44 6.11 4.64 -0.15
N SER A 45 4.80 4.83 0.00
CA SER A 45 3.98 5.67 -0.88
C SER A 45 3.80 7.08 -0.37
N GLY A 46 3.87 7.26 0.94
CA GLY A 46 3.67 8.52 1.62
C GLY A 46 3.96 8.40 3.11
N TYR A 47 3.70 9.47 3.82
CA TYR A 47 3.81 9.54 5.27
C TYR A 47 2.99 10.70 5.81
N VAL A 48 2.50 10.54 7.03
CA VAL A 48 1.73 11.56 7.74
C VAL A 48 2.18 11.64 9.19
N LYS A 49 2.17 12.86 9.72
CA LYS A 49 2.42 13.16 11.12
C LYS A 49 1.10 13.66 11.71
N GLU A 50 0.67 13.06 12.82
CA GLU A 50 -0.67 13.32 13.38
C GLU A 50 -0.78 14.71 14.00
N THR A 51 0.27 15.20 14.67
CA THR A 51 0.32 16.53 15.29
C THR A 51 1.72 17.14 15.13
N GLU A 52 1.83 18.48 15.20
CA GLU A 52 3.13 19.17 15.11
C GLU A 52 4.10 18.71 16.21
N ASP A 53 3.56 18.43 17.40
CA ASP A 53 4.28 17.96 18.58
C ASP A 53 4.46 16.43 18.64
N SER A 54 3.88 15.67 17.71
CA SER A 54 4.02 14.22 17.72
C SER A 54 5.46 13.83 17.40
N THR A 55 6.04 12.90 18.16
CA THR A 55 7.30 12.24 17.79
C THR A 55 7.08 11.10 16.79
N HIS A 56 5.82 10.75 16.52
CA HIS A 56 5.45 9.60 15.72
C HIS A 56 5.03 10.00 14.32
N ILE A 57 5.63 9.31 13.35
CA ILE A 57 5.34 9.44 11.92
C ILE A 57 4.76 8.12 11.44
N TRP A 58 3.64 8.18 10.74
CA TRP A 58 3.03 7.04 10.07
C TRP A 58 3.57 6.96 8.64
N TYR A 59 4.13 5.82 8.27
CA TYR A 59 4.60 5.53 6.91
C TYR A 59 3.52 4.75 6.16
N GLU A 60 3.09 5.26 5.02
CA GLU A 60 2.10 4.62 4.16
C GLU A 60 2.81 3.61 3.25
N LEU A 61 2.68 2.32 3.55
CA LEU A 61 3.35 1.25 2.82
C LEU A 61 2.37 0.54 1.89
N VAL A 62 2.78 0.35 0.64
CA VAL A 62 2.04 -0.47 -0.33
C VAL A 62 2.74 -1.77 -0.57
N PHE A 63 2.00 -2.86 -0.35
CA PHE A 63 2.52 -4.19 -0.51
C PHE A 63 2.64 -4.59 -1.98
N THR A 64 3.70 -5.33 -2.24
CA THR A 64 3.89 -6.06 -3.50
C THR A 64 3.54 -7.53 -3.30
N ASP A 65 3.27 -8.26 -4.39
CA ASP A 65 3.04 -9.71 -4.36
C ASP A 65 4.29 -10.57 -4.15
N TYR A 66 5.43 -9.95 -3.84
CA TYR A 66 6.68 -10.65 -3.54
C TYR A 66 6.58 -11.46 -2.24
N ALA A 67 6.88 -12.76 -2.31
CA ALA A 67 7.20 -13.56 -1.14
C ALA A 67 8.17 -14.68 -1.48
N ALA A 68 9.38 -14.58 -0.94
CA ALA A 68 10.42 -15.58 -1.12
C ALA A 68 11.38 -15.58 0.07
N LYS A 69 12.21 -16.62 0.18
CA LYS A 69 13.21 -16.70 1.26
C LYS A 69 14.30 -15.63 1.15
N GLN A 70 14.68 -15.30 -0.07
CA GLN A 70 15.65 -14.24 -0.33
C GLN A 70 14.91 -12.90 -0.31
N ALA A 71 15.61 -11.85 0.11
CA ALA A 71 15.07 -10.51 0.00
C ALA A 71 15.21 -10.01 -1.45
N PRO A 72 14.22 -9.26 -1.98
CA PRO A 72 14.17 -8.91 -3.38
C PRO A 72 15.22 -7.87 -3.77
N SER A 73 15.62 -7.91 -5.03
CA SER A 73 16.25 -6.78 -5.72
C SER A 73 15.20 -5.80 -6.26
N ILE A 74 15.61 -4.56 -6.55
CA ILE A 74 14.73 -3.56 -7.20
C ILE A 74 14.25 -4.03 -8.57
N ALA A 75 15.07 -4.76 -9.32
CA ALA A 75 14.67 -5.29 -10.62
C ALA A 75 13.56 -6.33 -10.50
N GLU A 76 13.59 -7.16 -9.44
CA GLU A 76 12.50 -8.09 -9.13
C GLU A 76 11.24 -7.32 -8.75
N VAL A 77 11.32 -6.38 -7.81
CA VAL A 77 10.16 -5.58 -7.35
C VAL A 77 9.44 -4.88 -8.50
N LYS A 78 10.18 -4.33 -9.48
CA LYS A 78 9.57 -3.68 -10.65
C LYS A 78 8.77 -4.62 -11.56
N ARG A 79 9.01 -5.93 -11.48
CA ARG A 79 8.28 -6.98 -12.23
C ARG A 79 7.11 -7.57 -11.44
N HIS A 80 6.98 -7.19 -10.18
CA HIS A 80 5.90 -7.59 -9.30
C HIS A 80 4.69 -6.68 -9.44
N ARG A 81 3.66 -6.99 -8.66
CA ARG A 81 2.37 -6.30 -8.71
C ARG A 81 2.02 -5.73 -7.34
N LEU A 82 1.29 -4.62 -7.33
CA LEU A 82 0.80 -4.00 -6.10
C LEU A 82 -0.53 -4.63 -5.67
N PHE A 83 -0.81 -4.61 -4.36
CA PHE A 83 -2.14 -4.99 -3.86
C PHE A 83 -3.15 -3.85 -4.06
N GLY A 84 -4.38 -4.23 -4.42
CA GLY A 84 -5.48 -3.29 -4.57
C GLY A 84 -6.69 -3.92 -5.27
N ARG A 85 -7.59 -3.09 -5.78
CA ARG A 85 -8.89 -3.47 -6.38
C ARG A 85 -9.34 -2.55 -7.51
N LYS A 86 -10.19 -3.06 -8.40
CA LYS A 86 -10.94 -2.24 -9.36
C LYS A 86 -12.30 -1.89 -8.77
N VAL A 87 -12.68 -0.62 -8.86
CA VAL A 87 -13.99 -0.13 -8.41
C VAL A 87 -14.74 0.36 -9.65
N ALA A 88 -15.97 -0.13 -9.86
CA ALA A 88 -16.79 0.27 -11.00
C ALA A 88 -17.02 1.80 -10.97
N SER A 89 -16.90 2.44 -12.14
CA SER A 89 -17.07 3.88 -12.29
C SER A 89 -17.80 4.18 -13.59
N SER A 90 -18.92 4.91 -13.49
CA SER A 90 -19.65 5.42 -14.67
C SER A 90 -19.02 6.68 -15.26
N LEU A 91 -18.01 7.24 -14.58
CA LEU A 91 -17.32 8.47 -14.98
C LEU A 91 -15.99 8.19 -15.72
N ASP A 92 -15.37 7.05 -15.45
CA ASP A 92 -14.13 6.64 -16.11
C ASP A 92 -14.44 5.99 -17.48
N PRO A 93 -13.79 6.38 -18.59
CA PRO A 93 -13.99 5.76 -19.90
C PRO A 93 -13.74 4.24 -19.94
N ALA A 94 -12.90 3.71 -19.03
CA ALA A 94 -12.66 2.28 -18.91
C ALA A 94 -13.78 1.53 -18.16
N GLY A 95 -14.75 2.25 -17.57
CA GLY A 95 -15.85 1.70 -16.77
C GLY A 95 -15.48 1.34 -15.32
N TYR A 96 -14.21 1.57 -14.93
CA TYR A 96 -13.71 1.32 -13.58
C TYR A 96 -12.53 2.22 -13.26
N VAL A 97 -12.27 2.42 -11.98
CA VAL A 97 -11.06 3.03 -11.44
C VAL A 97 -10.19 2.00 -10.74
N THR A 98 -8.88 2.21 -10.75
CA THR A 98 -7.89 1.36 -10.08
C THR A 98 -7.54 1.96 -8.73
N CYS A 99 -7.74 1.18 -7.67
CA CYS A 99 -7.43 1.60 -6.30
C CYS A 99 -6.34 0.70 -5.70
N VAL A 100 -5.37 1.31 -5.02
CA VAL A 100 -4.24 0.64 -4.37
C VAL A 100 -4.47 0.62 -2.87
N ASP A 101 -4.14 -0.52 -2.23
CA ASP A 101 -4.29 -0.69 -0.80
C ASP A 101 -3.01 -0.30 -0.05
N ILE A 102 -3.18 0.37 1.08
CA ILE A 102 -2.10 0.93 1.89
C ILE A 102 -2.20 0.42 3.33
N GLU A 103 -1.05 0.09 3.92
CA GLU A 103 -0.91 -0.14 5.36
C GLU A 103 -0.01 0.95 5.97
N SER A 104 -0.57 1.73 6.90
CA SER A 104 0.18 2.75 7.63
C SER A 104 0.93 2.13 8.81
N VAL A 105 2.25 2.26 8.83
CA VAL A 105 3.11 1.71 9.89
C VAL A 105 3.76 2.84 10.66
N ARG A 106 3.61 2.83 11.99
CA ARG A 106 4.24 3.84 12.84
C ARG A 106 5.77 3.67 12.87
N ASN A 107 6.49 4.78 12.92
CA ASN A 107 7.95 4.82 12.96
C ASN A 107 8.57 3.90 14.03
N ASP A 108 7.99 3.84 15.24
CA ASP A 108 8.48 2.96 16.31
C ASP A 108 8.52 1.48 15.90
N CYS A 109 7.49 1.03 15.17
CA CYS A 109 7.43 -0.35 14.69
C CYS A 109 8.60 -0.66 13.76
N LEU A 110 9.00 0.31 12.93
CA LEU A 110 10.13 0.20 12.01
C LEU A 110 11.46 0.20 12.77
N THR A 111 11.63 1.08 13.76
CA THR A 111 12.87 1.18 14.55
C THR A 111 13.08 -0.01 15.46
N ASP A 112 12.05 -0.45 16.18
CA ASP A 112 12.11 -1.57 17.12
C ASP A 112 12.38 -2.91 16.41
N ASN A 113 12.13 -2.96 15.10
CA ASN A 113 12.34 -4.12 14.25
C ASN A 113 13.34 -3.86 13.12
N ALA A 114 14.31 -2.96 13.34
CA ALA A 114 15.28 -2.57 12.31
C ALA A 114 16.10 -3.75 11.74
N ALA A 115 16.28 -4.85 12.49
CA ALA A 115 16.93 -6.05 11.99
C ALA A 115 16.05 -6.88 11.02
N LYS A 116 14.74 -6.68 11.07
CA LYS A 116 13.75 -7.40 10.25
C LYS A 116 13.30 -6.60 9.03
N PHE A 117 13.45 -5.28 9.06
CA PHE A 117 13.25 -4.40 7.91
C PHE A 117 14.57 -4.11 7.22
N ARG A 118 14.57 -4.11 5.90
CA ARG A 118 15.75 -3.80 5.10
C ARG A 118 15.38 -2.94 3.90
N LEU A 119 15.99 -1.76 3.79
CA LEU A 119 15.96 -0.98 2.56
C LEU A 119 16.68 -1.76 1.45
N VAL A 120 15.98 -2.07 0.36
CA VAL A 120 16.56 -2.77 -0.80
C VAL A 120 16.85 -1.83 -1.97
N GLY A 121 16.38 -0.59 -1.89
CA GLY A 121 16.62 0.47 -2.86
C GLY A 121 15.39 1.35 -3.01
N GLN A 122 15.31 2.08 -4.11
CA GLN A 122 14.27 3.09 -4.32
C GLN A 122 13.67 3.01 -5.73
N VAL A 123 12.39 3.36 -5.85
CA VAL A 123 11.69 3.58 -7.11
C VAL A 123 11.06 4.97 -7.14
N ALA A 124 11.04 5.61 -8.31
CA ALA A 124 10.34 6.88 -8.47
C ALA A 124 8.85 6.61 -8.69
N LEU A 125 8.01 6.98 -7.72
CA LEU A 125 6.57 6.74 -7.74
C LEU A 125 5.79 7.91 -8.34
N ASP A 126 4.97 7.60 -9.35
CA ASP A 126 3.92 8.48 -9.85
C ASP A 126 2.61 8.25 -9.06
N THR A 127 2.37 9.09 -8.04
CA THR A 127 1.13 9.01 -7.23
C THR A 127 -0.08 9.62 -7.88
N THR A 128 0.04 10.31 -9.01
CA THR A 128 -1.14 10.86 -9.70
C THR A 128 -2.07 9.75 -10.21
N ARG A 129 -1.53 8.55 -10.34
CA ARG A 129 -2.25 7.35 -10.80
C ARG A 129 -2.83 6.50 -9.65
N TRP A 130 -2.69 6.94 -8.41
CA TRP A 130 -3.08 6.18 -7.22
C TRP A 130 -4.43 6.68 -6.73
N GLN A 131 -5.39 5.77 -6.60
CA GLN A 131 -6.58 6.02 -5.78
C GLN A 131 -6.52 5.11 -4.57
N LEU A 132 -6.87 5.62 -3.40
CA LEU A 132 -6.85 4.84 -2.17
C LEU A 132 -7.99 3.82 -2.18
N GLY A 133 -7.63 2.54 -2.07
CA GLY A 133 -8.57 1.43 -2.01
C GLY A 133 -9.00 1.15 -0.57
N ALA A 134 -8.17 0.42 0.14
CA ALA A 134 -8.29 0.17 1.58
C ALA A 134 -7.08 0.78 2.33
N GLN A 135 -7.33 1.22 3.56
CA GLN A 135 -6.30 1.69 4.47
C GLN A 135 -6.36 0.88 5.76
N GLY A 136 -5.22 0.34 6.17
CA GLY A 136 -5.01 -0.22 7.51
C GLY A 136 -3.96 0.59 8.27
N ALA A 137 -3.87 0.38 9.58
CA ALA A 137 -2.85 1.00 10.41
C ALA A 137 -2.35 0.02 11.47
N SER A 138 -1.02 -0.08 11.59
CA SER A 138 -0.34 -1.00 12.48
C SER A 138 0.81 -0.33 13.22
N SER A 139 0.83 -0.46 14.55
CA SER A 139 1.96 -0.05 15.40
C SER A 139 2.82 -1.22 15.87
N GLU A 140 2.44 -2.45 15.51
CA GLU A 140 3.10 -3.67 15.94
C GLU A 140 3.54 -4.49 14.73
N TYR A 141 4.76 -5.01 14.75
CA TYR A 141 5.33 -5.79 13.65
C TYR A 141 4.47 -6.99 13.26
N GLY A 142 3.97 -7.73 14.26
CA GLY A 142 3.13 -8.90 14.03
C GLY A 142 1.84 -8.54 13.28
N ARG A 143 1.21 -7.41 13.60
CA ARG A 143 -0.01 -6.94 12.92
C ARG A 143 0.28 -6.53 11.49
N PHE A 144 1.38 -5.82 11.27
CA PHE A 144 1.85 -5.47 9.93
C PHE A 144 2.08 -6.71 9.05
N VAL A 145 2.75 -7.74 9.59
CA VAL A 145 2.95 -9.02 8.89
C VAL A 145 1.63 -9.72 8.62
N GLN A 146 0.70 -9.75 9.57
CA GLN A 146 -0.64 -10.33 9.35
C GLN A 146 -1.41 -9.56 8.26
N ALA A 147 -1.35 -8.23 8.23
CA ALA A 147 -1.97 -7.42 7.19
C ALA A 147 -1.41 -7.77 5.79
N PHE A 148 -0.10 -8.00 5.69
CA PHE A 148 0.52 -8.48 4.46
C PHE A 148 0.03 -9.89 4.07
N ILE A 149 -0.01 -10.84 5.00
CA ILE A 149 -0.47 -12.22 4.73
C ILE A 149 -1.94 -12.23 4.30
N SER A 150 -2.80 -11.51 5.04
CA SER A 150 -4.21 -11.32 4.67
C SER A 150 -4.33 -10.63 3.33
N GLY A 151 -3.55 -9.58 3.07
CA GLY A 151 -3.53 -8.92 1.76
C GLY A 151 -3.15 -9.87 0.63
N ARG A 152 -2.14 -10.71 0.83
CA ARG A 152 -1.80 -11.74 -0.15
C ARG A 152 -2.88 -12.77 -0.35
N LYS A 153 -3.61 -13.15 0.71
CA LYS A 153 -4.67 -14.16 0.59
C LYS A 153 -5.92 -13.56 -0.05
N ASP A 154 -6.37 -12.42 0.45
CA ASP A 154 -7.70 -11.86 0.17
C ASP A 154 -7.65 -10.91 -1.03
N ARG A 155 -6.55 -10.18 -1.20
CA ARG A 155 -6.38 -9.22 -2.28
C ARG A 155 -5.72 -9.86 -3.49
N GLN A 156 -5.22 -11.10 -3.39
CA GLN A 156 -4.95 -12.00 -4.54
C GLN A 156 -6.19 -12.78 -5.02
N LEU A 157 -7.37 -12.48 -4.50
CA LEU A 157 -8.64 -13.04 -4.94
C LEU A 157 -9.45 -11.96 -5.66
N PRO A 158 -10.42 -12.35 -6.53
CA PRO A 158 -11.32 -11.39 -7.16
C PRO A 158 -12.06 -10.59 -6.07
N PRO A 159 -12.28 -9.28 -6.24
CA PRO A 159 -12.93 -8.45 -5.23
C PRO A 159 -14.37 -8.92 -4.92
N ASP A 160 -14.86 -8.65 -3.71
CA ASP A 160 -16.14 -9.16 -3.17
C ASP A 160 -17.40 -8.89 -4.01
N HIS A 161 -17.32 -8.01 -5.02
CA HIS A 161 -18.42 -7.71 -5.96
C HIS A 161 -18.28 -8.41 -7.32
N TYR A 162 -17.29 -9.28 -7.51
CA TYR A 162 -17.09 -10.09 -8.71
C TYR A 162 -17.96 -11.36 -8.74
N ASP A 163 -18.76 -11.63 -7.71
CA ASP A 163 -19.62 -12.82 -7.61
C ASP A 163 -20.59 -12.97 -8.80
N GLN A 164 -21.10 -11.85 -9.33
CA GLN A 164 -21.93 -11.89 -10.54
C GLN A 164 -21.16 -12.31 -11.79
N PHE A 165 -19.84 -12.04 -11.86
CA PHE A 165 -18.97 -12.45 -12.97
C PHE A 165 -18.43 -13.89 -12.82
N LEU A 166 -18.29 -14.40 -11.59
CA LEU A 166 -17.92 -15.80 -11.33
C LEU A 166 -19.00 -16.81 -11.77
N SER A 167 -20.27 -16.38 -11.81
CA SER A 167 -21.38 -17.21 -12.34
C SER A 167 -21.30 -17.45 -13.86
N LYS A 168 -20.48 -16.67 -14.58
CA LYS A 168 -20.32 -16.74 -16.04
C LYS A 168 -18.89 -17.12 -16.43
N GLY A 169 -18.44 -18.32 -16.04
CA GLY A 169 -17.44 -19.13 -16.77
C GLY A 169 -16.00 -18.61 -16.94
N ASP A 170 -15.74 -17.31 -16.75
CA ASP A 170 -14.42 -16.71 -16.94
C ASP A 170 -13.70 -16.59 -15.60
N LYS A 171 -12.61 -17.35 -15.51
CA LYS A 171 -11.76 -17.49 -14.34
C LYS A 171 -11.11 -16.14 -14.01
N PHE A 172 -10.98 -15.86 -12.72
CA PHE A 172 -10.11 -14.81 -12.17
C PHE A 172 -8.78 -14.68 -12.93
N ARG A 173 -8.41 -13.44 -13.25
CA ARG A 173 -7.30 -13.13 -14.15
C ARG A 173 -6.18 -12.42 -13.40
N ALA A 174 -5.05 -13.12 -13.24
CA ALA A 174 -3.87 -12.60 -12.57
C ALA A 174 -3.32 -11.30 -13.23
N ASP A 175 -3.65 -11.03 -14.49
CA ASP A 175 -3.33 -9.77 -15.18
C ASP A 175 -4.18 -8.57 -14.75
N GLU A 176 -5.16 -8.76 -13.84
CA GLU A 176 -5.94 -7.68 -13.22
C GLU A 176 -5.22 -7.04 -12.01
N TYR A 177 -4.07 -7.59 -11.60
CA TYR A 177 -3.19 -7.03 -10.59
C TYR A 177 -2.31 -5.95 -11.18
N PHE A 178 -2.24 -4.82 -10.49
CA PHE A 178 -1.62 -3.63 -11.02
C PHE A 178 -0.10 -3.77 -11.06
N PRO A 179 0.52 -3.88 -12.24
CA PRO A 179 1.96 -3.98 -12.35
C PRO A 179 2.62 -2.78 -11.66
N VAL A 180 3.65 -3.01 -10.85
CA VAL A 180 4.39 -1.92 -10.19
C VAL A 180 4.83 -0.88 -11.21
N ALA A 181 5.24 -1.31 -12.40
CA ALA A 181 5.68 -0.46 -13.52
C ALA A 181 4.65 0.60 -13.94
N ASP A 182 3.33 0.35 -13.77
CA ASP A 182 2.30 1.33 -14.12
C ASP A 182 2.28 2.52 -13.16
N PHE A 183 2.87 2.40 -11.98
CA PHE A 183 2.90 3.45 -10.95
C PHE A 183 4.27 4.11 -10.84
N LEU A 184 5.16 3.83 -11.78
CA LEU A 184 6.47 4.47 -11.83
C LEU A 184 6.45 5.67 -12.78
N VAL A 185 7.25 6.68 -12.45
CA VAL A 185 7.54 7.76 -13.39
C VAL A 185 8.23 7.15 -14.62
N LYS A 186 7.70 7.48 -15.81
CA LYS A 186 8.22 7.02 -17.10
C LYS A 186 9.49 7.75 -17.51
#